data_AF-A0A7Y7M6I4-F1
#
_entry.id   AF-A0A7Y7M6I4-F1
#
_cell.length_a   1.000
_cell.length_b   1.000
_cell.length_c   1.000
_cell.angle_alpha   90.00
_cell.angle_beta   90.00
_cell.angle_gamma   90.00
#
_symmetry.space_group_name_H-M   'P 1'
#
loop_
_entity.id
_entity.type
_entity.pdbx_description
1 polymer ?
#
loop_
_entity_poly.entity_id
_entity_poly.type
_entity_poly.pdbx_seq_one_letter_code
_entity_poly.pdbx_strand_id
1 'polypeptide(L)'
;MAAAFPPPDMPPALVARHGSCSLLTPDGEVLTLPAEDALRALRDWAPPLVVHAPLTARRMRLQSPSHLPPWLDLLELFLFVLPGRTIPPTVRGLALALGLDEARIGAGEADLLPELAD
;
A
#
# COMPACT_ATOMS: atom_id res chain seq x y z
N MET A 1 7.87 -19.76 -11.76
CA MET A 1 8.53 -19.03 -10.64
C MET A 1 7.62 -19.16 -9.44
N ALA A 2 8.07 -19.82 -8.38
CA ALA A 2 7.29 -19.99 -7.17
C ALA A 2 7.13 -18.63 -6.49
N ALA A 3 5.91 -18.26 -6.11
CA ALA A 3 5.66 -17.10 -5.26
C ALA A 3 6.43 -17.33 -3.95
N ALA A 4 7.39 -16.46 -3.66
CA ALA A 4 8.07 -16.49 -2.37
C ALA A 4 7.02 -16.16 -1.31
N PHE A 5 6.77 -17.10 -0.40
CA PHE A 5 5.97 -16.85 0.79
C PHE A 5 6.67 -15.75 1.59
N PRO A 6 6.05 -14.59 1.86
CA PRO A 6 6.70 -13.55 2.62
C PRO A 6 6.93 -14.01 4.06
N PRO A 7 7.94 -13.45 4.75
CA PRO A 7 8.21 -13.78 6.15
C PRO A 7 6.99 -13.44 7.02
N PRO A 8 6.76 -14.19 8.12
CA PRO A 8 5.53 -14.17 8.93
C PRO A 8 5.20 -12.84 9.65
N ASP A 9 5.96 -11.78 9.40
CA ASP A 9 5.80 -10.47 10.04
C ASP A 9 5.70 -9.31 9.02
N MET A 10 5.57 -9.60 7.73
CA MET A 10 5.41 -8.54 6.73
C MET A 10 4.05 -7.84 6.93
N PRO A 11 4.01 -6.51 7.13
CA PRO A 11 2.76 -5.81 7.28
C PRO A 11 1.89 -5.99 6.02
N PRO A 12 0.56 -6.11 6.16
CA PRO A 12 -0.31 -6.14 4.99
C PRO A 12 -0.12 -4.84 4.19
N ALA A 13 -0.49 -4.85 2.91
CA ALA A 13 -0.35 -3.67 2.07
C ALA A 13 -1.62 -3.41 1.28
N LEU A 14 -1.95 -2.14 1.06
CA LEU A 14 -3.19 -1.74 0.42
C LEU A 14 -2.96 -0.67 -0.65
N VAL A 15 -3.43 -0.96 -1.86
CA VAL A 15 -3.48 0.00 -2.98
C VAL A 15 -4.92 0.21 -3.40
N ALA A 16 -5.49 1.37 -3.04
CA ALA A 16 -6.84 1.74 -3.43
C ALA A 16 -6.91 2.33 -4.84
N ARG A 17 -7.83 1.80 -5.66
CA ARG A 17 -8.17 2.25 -7.01
C ARG A 17 -9.64 2.72 -7.05
N HIS A 18 -10.12 3.17 -8.21
CA HIS A 18 -11.54 3.51 -8.36
C HIS A 18 -12.37 2.23 -8.37
N GLY A 19 -13.15 1.99 -7.31
CA GLY A 19 -14.10 0.87 -7.23
C GLY A 19 -13.51 -0.48 -6.79
N SER A 20 -12.19 -0.59 -6.67
CA SER A 20 -11.50 -1.80 -6.18
C SER A 20 -10.22 -1.43 -5.42
N CYS A 21 -9.70 -2.40 -4.68
CA CYS A 21 -8.41 -2.35 -4.00
C CYS A 21 -7.61 -3.60 -4.33
N SER A 22 -6.29 -3.45 -4.44
CA SER A 22 -5.38 -4.57 -4.28
C SER A 22 -4.92 -4.61 -2.81
N LEU A 23 -4.93 -5.78 -2.21
CA LEU A 23 -4.63 -6.03 -0.81
C LEU A 23 -3.63 -7.19 -0.73
N LEU A 24 -2.44 -6.93 -0.19
CA LEU A 24 -1.51 -7.97 0.23
C LEU A 24 -1.89 -8.43 1.64
N THR A 25 -2.22 -9.71 1.79
CA THR A 25 -2.55 -10.31 3.08
C THR A 25 -1.26 -10.57 3.90
N PRO A 26 -1.37 -10.72 5.24
CA PRO A 26 -0.23 -11.10 6.07
C PRO A 26 0.42 -12.43 5.66
N ASP A 27 -0.37 -13.35 5.08
CA ASP A 27 0.11 -14.65 4.56
C ASP A 27 0.74 -14.53 3.15
N GLY A 28 0.76 -13.33 2.57
CA GLY A 28 1.41 -13.04 1.29
C GLY A 28 0.56 -13.22 0.04
N GLU A 29 -0.75 -13.38 0.17
CA GLU A 29 -1.64 -13.43 -0.97
C GLU A 29 -1.99 -12.02 -1.45
N VAL A 30 -2.04 -11.83 -2.77
CA VAL A 30 -2.53 -10.57 -3.37
C VAL A 30 -3.98 -10.77 -3.79
N LEU A 31 -4.88 -10.03 -3.16
CA LEU A 31 -6.31 -10.07 -3.42
C LEU A 31 -6.77 -8.78 -4.10
N THR A 32 -7.61 -8.91 -5.13
CA THR A 32 -8.39 -7.79 -5.65
C THR A 32 -9.79 -7.82 -5.04
N LEU A 33 -10.11 -6.81 -4.23
CA LEU A 33 -11.36 -6.77 -3.47
C LEU A 33 -12.11 -5.44 -3.67
N PRO A 34 -13.44 -5.44 -3.55
CA PRO A 34 -14.20 -4.23 -3.30
C PRO A 34 -13.71 -3.50 -2.04
N ALA A 35 -13.94 -2.19 -2.01
CA ALA A 35 -13.46 -1.34 -0.94
C ALA A 35 -13.89 -1.79 0.47
N GLU A 36 -15.17 -2.15 0.60
CA GLU A 36 -15.76 -2.56 1.88
C GLU A 36 -15.23 -3.91 2.38
N ASP A 37 -14.94 -4.83 1.47
CA ASP A 37 -14.40 -6.15 1.80
C ASP A 37 -12.95 -6.03 2.29
N ALA A 38 -12.13 -5.20 1.62
CA ALA A 38 -10.78 -4.90 2.08
C ALA A 38 -10.78 -4.25 3.46
N LEU A 39 -11.68 -3.30 3.72
CA LEU A 39 -11.84 -2.67 5.04
C LEU A 39 -12.28 -3.65 6.11
N ARG A 40 -13.11 -4.64 5.78
CA ARG A 40 -13.49 -5.70 6.73
C ARG A 40 -12.30 -6.56 7.09
N ALA A 41 -11.51 -7.00 6.11
CA ALA A 41 -10.31 -7.81 6.33
C ALA A 41 -9.27 -7.07 7.21
N LEU A 42 -9.06 -5.78 6.95
CA LEU A 42 -8.05 -4.97 7.66
C LEU A 42 -8.35 -4.73 9.16
N ARG A 43 -9.58 -4.98 9.65
CA ARG A 43 -9.90 -4.78 11.08
C ARG A 43 -9.17 -5.76 12.00
N ASP A 44 -8.85 -6.94 11.48
CA ASP A 44 -8.27 -8.04 12.25
C ASP A 44 -6.74 -8.13 12.09
N TRP A 45 -6.14 -7.23 11.31
CA TRP A 45 -4.71 -7.26 10.98
C TRP A 45 -3.95 -6.04 11.51
N ALA A 46 -2.63 -6.13 11.45
CA ALA A 46 -1.74 -5.00 11.71
C ALA A 46 -1.99 -3.83 10.72
N PRO A 47 -1.61 -2.59 11.08
CA PRO A 47 -1.59 -1.44 10.18
C PRO A 47 -1.04 -1.74 8.78
N PRO A 48 -1.79 -1.47 7.70
CA PRO A 48 -1.30 -1.74 6.36
C PRO A 48 -0.32 -0.69 5.88
N LEU A 49 0.65 -1.10 5.07
CA LEU A 49 1.41 -0.23 4.19
C LEU A 49 0.48 0.40 3.16
N VAL A 50 0.64 1.70 2.96
CA VAL A 50 -0.07 2.47 1.93
C VAL A 50 0.88 3.50 1.32
N VAL A 51 0.48 4.04 0.17
CA VAL A 51 1.07 5.26 -0.38
C VAL A 51 -0.01 6.33 -0.39
N HIS A 52 0.24 7.44 0.32
CA HIS A 52 -0.68 8.57 0.42
C HIS A 52 -2.01 8.22 1.13
N ALA A 53 -1.95 8.07 2.45
CA ALA A 53 -3.07 7.71 3.31
C ALA A 53 -4.32 8.58 3.11
N PRO A 54 -4.26 9.93 3.04
CA PRO A 54 -5.44 10.75 2.77
C PRO A 54 -6.16 10.41 1.46
N LEU A 55 -5.41 10.14 0.37
CA LEU A 55 -5.99 9.76 -0.92
C LEU A 55 -6.57 8.35 -0.86
N THR A 56 -5.86 7.42 -0.25
CA THR A 56 -6.32 6.04 -0.07
C THR A 56 -7.63 6.03 0.74
N ALA A 57 -7.75 6.79 1.83
CA ALA A 57 -8.97 6.90 2.62
C ALA A 57 -10.16 7.46 1.81
N ARG A 58 -9.91 8.47 0.97
CA ARG A 58 -10.92 9.02 0.06
C ARG A 58 -11.42 7.98 -0.96
N ARG A 59 -10.50 7.21 -1.57
CA ARG A 59 -10.86 6.15 -2.53
C ARG A 59 -11.64 5.01 -1.87
N MET A 60 -11.33 4.75 -0.62
CA MET A 60 -12.01 3.78 0.23
C MET A 60 -13.37 4.27 0.75
N ARG A 61 -13.77 5.51 0.40
CA ARG A 61 -15.04 6.16 0.83
C ARG A 61 -15.21 6.24 2.35
N LEU A 62 -14.10 6.36 3.06
CA LEU A 62 -14.09 6.45 4.52
C LEU A 62 -14.57 7.84 4.95
N GLN A 63 -15.66 7.87 5.73
CA GLN A 63 -16.34 9.12 6.10
C GLN A 63 -15.73 9.86 7.29
N SER A 64 -14.87 9.20 8.09
CA SER A 64 -14.17 9.83 9.20
C SER A 64 -12.83 9.15 9.48
N PRO A 65 -11.72 9.90 9.64
CA PRO A 65 -10.42 9.36 10.02
C PRO A 65 -10.41 8.70 11.40
N SER A 66 -11.34 9.08 12.28
CA SER A 66 -11.35 8.69 13.71
C SER A 66 -11.59 7.20 13.97
N HIS A 67 -12.05 6.44 12.96
CA HIS A 67 -12.34 5.01 13.07
C HIS A 67 -11.43 4.16 12.19
N LEU A 68 -10.40 4.75 11.59
CA LEU A 68 -9.46 4.02 10.77
C LEU A 68 -8.38 3.42 11.65
N PRO A 69 -8.02 2.14 11.45
CA PRO A 69 -6.76 1.64 12.01
C PRO A 69 -5.62 2.54 11.51
N PRO A 70 -4.54 2.73 12.30
CA PRO A 70 -3.40 3.50 11.84
C PRO A 70 -2.84 2.87 10.55
N TRP A 71 -2.37 3.70 9.62
CA TRP A 71 -1.78 3.27 8.35
C TRP A 71 -0.30 3.62 8.33
N LEU A 72 0.51 2.76 7.71
CA LEU A 72 1.94 2.99 7.52
C LEU A 72 2.14 3.67 6.16
N ASP A 73 2.17 5.00 6.13
CA ASP A 73 2.26 5.78 4.88
C ASP A 73 3.71 5.91 4.41
N LEU A 74 4.04 5.19 3.34
CA LEU A 74 5.38 5.20 2.74
C LEU A 74 5.73 6.53 2.09
N LEU A 75 4.74 7.30 1.62
CA LEU A 75 5.01 8.64 1.10
C LEU A 75 5.40 9.59 2.23
N GLU A 76 4.74 9.48 3.38
CA GLU A 76 5.08 10.26 4.57
C GLU A 76 6.49 9.91 5.06
N LEU A 77 6.80 8.61 5.17
CA LEU A 77 8.14 8.14 5.52
C LEU A 77 9.20 8.66 4.54
N PHE A 78 8.96 8.55 3.24
CA PHE A 78 9.87 9.04 2.21
C PHE A 78 10.13 10.55 2.36
N LEU A 79 9.09 11.36 2.57
CA LEU A 79 9.23 12.81 2.71
C LEU A 79 9.88 13.21 4.04
N PHE A 80 9.72 12.38 5.08
CA PHE A 80 10.41 12.55 6.36
C PHE A 80 11.92 12.30 6.22
N VAL A 81 12.31 11.21 5.54
CA VAL A 81 13.71 10.82 5.36
C VAL A 81 14.43 11.68 4.30
N LEU A 82 13.72 12.07 3.24
CA LEU A 82 14.26 12.83 2.10
C LEU A 82 13.53 14.17 1.93
N PRO A 83 13.72 15.13 2.85
CA PRO A 83 13.00 16.39 2.84
C PRO A 83 13.28 17.19 1.56
N GLY A 84 12.25 17.89 1.06
CA GLY A 84 12.34 18.75 -0.12
C GLY A 84 12.29 18.02 -1.47
N ARG A 85 12.14 16.68 -1.48
CA ARG A 85 11.87 15.93 -2.70
C ARG A 85 10.40 16.06 -3.10
N THR A 86 10.14 16.44 -4.35
CA THR A 86 8.79 16.45 -4.93
C THR A 86 8.65 15.27 -5.88
N ILE A 87 7.73 14.36 -5.55
CA ILE A 87 7.40 13.20 -6.36
C ILE A 87 5.88 13.09 -6.51
N PRO A 88 5.37 12.46 -7.58
CA PRO A 88 3.95 12.16 -7.67
C PRO A 88 3.53 11.26 -6.49
N PRO A 89 2.45 11.57 -5.74
CA PRO A 89 2.06 10.86 -4.53
C PRO A 89 1.30 9.57 -4.86
N THR A 90 1.98 8.68 -5.58
CA THR A 90 1.45 7.44 -6.14
C THR A 90 2.47 6.33 -5.98
N VAL A 91 2.03 5.08 -5.93
CA VAL A 91 2.92 3.91 -5.87
C VAL A 91 3.97 3.96 -6.98
N ARG A 92 3.55 4.23 -8.22
CA ARG A 92 4.46 4.38 -9.37
C ARG A 92 5.46 5.53 -9.18
N GLY A 93 4.99 6.69 -8.73
CA GLY A 93 5.85 7.86 -8.51
C GLY A 93 6.91 7.62 -7.44
N LEU A 94 6.54 6.96 -6.34
CA LEU A 94 7.45 6.57 -5.28
C LEU A 94 8.44 5.50 -5.76
N ALA A 95 7.97 4.46 -6.44
CA ALA A 95 8.83 3.39 -6.98
C ALA A 95 9.89 3.93 -7.95
N LEU A 96 9.51 4.84 -8.85
CA LEU A 96 10.47 5.51 -9.74
C LEU A 96 11.48 6.36 -8.97
N ALA A 97 11.05 7.05 -7.91
CA ALA A 97 11.94 7.85 -7.08
C ALA A 97 12.95 6.99 -6.29
N LEU A 98 12.58 5.76 -5.95
CA LEU A 98 13.42 4.75 -5.30
C LEU A 98 14.24 3.92 -6.31
N GLY A 99 14.08 4.14 -7.61
CA GLY A 99 14.89 3.50 -8.65
C GLY A 99 14.47 2.07 -9.02
N LEU A 100 13.21 1.68 -8.75
CA LEU A 100 12.70 0.39 -9.18
C LEU A 100 12.51 0.35 -10.72
N ASP A 101 12.68 -0.84 -11.29
CA ASP A 101 12.56 -1.07 -12.74
C ASP A 101 11.12 -0.91 -13.25
N GLU A 102 10.96 -0.35 -14.46
CA GLU A 102 9.64 -0.09 -15.04
C GLU A 102 8.81 -1.36 -15.25
N ALA A 103 9.43 -2.50 -15.55
CA ALA A 103 8.74 -3.77 -15.71
C ALA A 103 8.18 -4.26 -14.37
N ARG A 104 8.96 -4.11 -13.29
CA ARG A 104 8.50 -4.45 -11.93
C ARG A 104 7.34 -3.55 -11.50
N ILE A 105 7.46 -2.25 -11.75
CA ILE A 105 6.41 -1.28 -11.47
C ILE A 105 5.12 -1.57 -12.25
N GLY A 106 5.25 -1.93 -13.52
CA GLY A 106 4.10 -2.22 -14.39
C GLY A 106 3.32 -3.48 -14.00
N ALA A 107 4.00 -4.47 -13.44
CA ALA A 107 3.40 -5.71 -12.94
C ALA A 107 2.94 -5.64 -11.47
N GLY A 108 3.42 -4.64 -10.72
CA GLY A 108 3.20 -4.56 -9.27
C GLY A 108 1.79 -4.13 -8.87
N GLU A 109 1.29 -4.76 -7.81
CA GLU A 109 0.08 -4.37 -7.10
C GLU A 109 0.40 -3.96 -5.66
N ALA A 110 -0.34 -4.47 -4.66
CA ALA A 110 -0.03 -4.24 -3.26
C ALA A 110 1.26 -4.94 -2.81
N ASP A 111 1.68 -6.01 -3.49
CA ASP A 111 2.96 -6.70 -3.28
C ASP A 111 4.20 -5.84 -3.56
N LEU A 112 4.04 -4.71 -4.27
CA LEU A 112 5.13 -3.78 -4.52
C LEU A 112 5.46 -2.95 -3.27
N LEU A 113 4.50 -2.70 -2.38
CA LEU A 113 4.68 -1.76 -1.26
C LEU A 113 5.74 -2.21 -0.25
N PRO A 114 5.85 -3.51 0.13
CA PRO A 114 6.93 -3.95 0.99
C PRO A 114 8.32 -3.70 0.39
N GLU A 115 8.50 -3.89 -0.92
CA GLU A 115 9.75 -3.60 -1.63
C GLU A 115 10.12 -2.10 -1.63
N LEU A 116 9.14 -1.21 -1.46
CA LEU A 116 9.37 0.23 -1.29
C LEU A 116 9.78 0.61 0.16
N ALA A 117 9.68 -0.32 1.10
CA ALA A 117 9.97 -0.13 2.52
C ALA A 117 11.32 -0.74 2.94
N ASP A 118 11.94 -1.54 2.09
CA ASP A 118 13.28 -2.14 2.27
C ASP A 118 14.40 -1.13 1.97
#